data_AF-A0A8T1D112-F1
#
_entry.id   AF-A0A8T1D112-F1
#
_cell.length_a   1.000
_cell.length_b   1.000
_cell.length_c   1.000
_cell.angle_alpha   90.00
_cell.angle_beta   90.00
_cell.angle_gamma   90.00
#
_symmetry.space_group_name_H-M   'P 1'
#
loop_
_entity.id
_entity.type
_entity.pdbx_description
1 polymer ?
#
loop_
_entity_poly.entity_id
_entity_poly.type
_entity_poly.pdbx_seq_one_letter_code
_entity_poly.pdbx_strand_id
1 'polypeptide(L)'
;MDVARNLFKFVKTTLIEDDAEKEKRKHILRTIHHIHVDTGYHSGEHDIAFMELARFGGDNWLSDTCVYLASLPVAEEATKLTWHKTTLVNVADPIYMQTADEERRKGYLDTSDRVFSRMEANRIVFCPVYINIAFPHWCGSIFDMKRQIVWTYDPFHRQDFLDEVESTINSHFMPLMMTRVDIRTFPGLLQRDGHSCGVLVVQWFKVYLAVARATSPDHSIPMPRGDKLDPEKLKYVRYKHFSYIFDRVVSDVDIV
;
A
#
# COMPACT_ATOMS: atom_id res chain seq x y z
N MET A 1 -14.67 19.57 7.48
CA MET A 1 -15.38 19.09 8.69
C MET A 1 -16.04 17.71 8.51
N ASP A 2 -16.70 17.41 7.38
CA ASP A 2 -17.43 16.13 7.25
C ASP A 2 -16.51 14.90 7.17
N VAL A 3 -15.33 15.02 6.54
CA VAL A 3 -14.35 13.92 6.44
C VAL A 3 -13.80 13.50 7.82
N ALA A 4 -13.52 14.46 8.70
CA ALA A 4 -13.07 14.21 10.07
C ALA A 4 -14.13 13.48 10.91
N ARG A 5 -15.41 13.89 10.78
CA ARG A 5 -16.52 13.20 11.45
C ARG A 5 -16.71 11.77 10.90
N ASN A 6 -16.51 11.59 9.60
CA ASN A 6 -16.56 10.27 8.97
C ASN A 6 -15.46 9.35 9.50
N LEU A 7 -14.22 9.85 9.64
CA LEU A 7 -13.13 9.11 10.27
C LEU A 7 -13.49 8.70 11.70
N PHE A 8 -13.97 9.64 12.52
CA PHE A 8 -14.35 9.34 13.89
C PHE A 8 -15.46 8.28 13.99
N LYS A 9 -16.53 8.43 13.21
CA LYS A 9 -17.64 7.46 13.15
C LYS A 9 -17.14 6.09 12.66
N PHE A 10 -16.27 6.08 11.66
CA PHE A 10 -15.65 4.85 11.15
C PHE A 10 -14.86 4.14 12.25
N VAL A 11 -13.88 4.80 12.86
CA VAL A 11 -13.05 4.24 13.94
C VAL A 11 -13.93 3.71 15.08
N LYS A 12 -14.94 4.47 15.50
CA LYS A 12 -15.86 4.08 16.58
C LYS A 12 -16.67 2.82 16.26
N THR A 13 -17.09 2.66 15.01
CA THR A 13 -18.03 1.59 14.59
C THR A 13 -17.36 0.40 13.94
N THR A 14 -16.05 0.41 13.72
CA THR A 14 -15.33 -0.76 13.21
C THR A 14 -15.36 -1.88 14.26
N LEU A 15 -15.79 -3.07 13.84
CA LEU A 15 -15.75 -4.27 14.66
C LEU A 15 -14.30 -4.70 14.84
N ILE A 16 -13.89 -4.86 16.10
CA ILE A 16 -12.54 -5.27 16.49
C ILE A 16 -12.70 -6.37 17.53
N GLU A 17 -12.18 -7.55 17.22
CA GLU A 17 -12.26 -8.71 18.11
C GLU A 17 -11.08 -8.76 19.09
N ASP A 18 -9.88 -8.43 18.62
CA ASP A 18 -8.64 -8.43 19.40
C ASP A 18 -8.62 -7.33 20.48
N ASP A 19 -8.26 -7.70 21.71
CA ASP A 19 -8.31 -6.79 22.85
C ASP A 19 -7.24 -5.70 22.81
N ALA A 20 -6.04 -6.00 22.30
CA ALA A 20 -4.99 -5.00 22.15
C ALA A 20 -5.41 -3.92 21.13
N GLU A 21 -6.04 -4.33 20.02
CA GLU A 21 -6.60 -3.42 19.03
C GLU A 21 -7.80 -2.62 19.57
N LYS A 22 -8.59 -3.15 20.50
CA LYS A 22 -9.66 -2.38 21.18
C LYS A 22 -9.08 -1.28 22.06
N GLU A 23 -8.01 -1.55 22.80
CA GLU A 23 -7.32 -0.52 23.59
C GLU A 23 -6.68 0.53 22.69
N LYS A 24 -6.04 0.10 21.60
CA LYS A 24 -5.52 1.01 20.57
C LYS A 24 -6.62 1.90 20.01
N ARG A 25 -7.79 1.36 19.66
CA ARG A 25 -8.94 2.15 19.20
C ARG A 25 -9.37 3.18 20.25
N LYS A 26 -9.42 2.82 21.53
CA LYS A 26 -9.77 3.76 22.61
C LYS A 26 -8.77 4.91 22.68
N HIS A 27 -7.48 4.62 22.57
CA HIS A 27 -6.44 5.64 22.52
C HIS A 27 -6.64 6.57 21.32
N ILE A 28 -6.74 6.02 20.11
CA ILE A 28 -7.00 6.76 18.87
C ILE A 28 -8.21 7.69 19.01
N LEU A 29 -9.34 7.19 19.53
CA LEU A 29 -10.56 7.98 19.69
C LEU A 29 -10.38 9.17 20.64
N ARG A 30 -9.59 9.01 21.71
CA ARG A 30 -9.25 10.13 22.61
C ARG A 30 -8.36 11.14 21.90
N THR A 31 -7.40 10.67 21.11
CA THR A 31 -6.40 11.53 20.47
C THR A 31 -6.96 12.31 19.29
N ILE A 32 -7.80 11.70 18.44
CA ILE A 32 -8.44 12.38 17.28
C ILE A 32 -9.20 13.64 17.71
N HIS A 33 -9.77 13.67 18.91
CA HIS A 33 -10.47 14.86 19.43
C HIS A 33 -9.56 16.07 19.67
N HIS A 34 -8.26 15.85 19.86
CA HIS A 34 -7.27 16.89 20.17
C HIS A 34 -6.41 17.25 18.96
N ILE A 35 -6.60 16.58 17.83
CA ILE A 35 -5.88 16.83 16.58
C ILE A 35 -6.52 18.03 15.86
N HIS A 36 -5.71 19.06 15.62
CA HIS A 36 -6.11 20.20 14.81
C HIS A 36 -6.13 19.81 13.32
N VAL A 37 -7.24 20.10 12.65
CA VAL A 37 -7.49 19.71 11.25
C VAL A 37 -6.53 20.37 10.25
N ASP A 38 -5.94 21.50 10.61
CA ASP A 38 -4.98 22.26 9.81
C ASP A 38 -3.53 21.89 10.10
N THR A 39 -3.30 20.94 11.01
CA THR A 39 -1.96 20.48 11.38
C THR A 39 -1.44 19.47 10.36
N GLY A 40 -0.23 19.73 9.86
CA GLY A 40 0.63 18.74 9.24
C GLY A 40 1.41 18.01 10.32
N TYR A 41 1.49 16.69 10.18
CA TYR A 41 2.18 15.83 11.12
C TYR A 41 3.35 15.14 10.44
N HIS A 42 4.46 14.96 11.15
CA HIS A 42 5.65 14.33 10.59
C HIS A 42 5.57 12.80 10.75
N SER A 43 5.94 12.05 9.71
CA SER A 43 6.17 10.61 9.78
C SER A 43 7.35 10.24 8.90
N GLY A 44 8.53 10.11 9.51
CA GLY A 44 9.77 9.98 8.77
C GLY A 44 10.06 11.27 7.98
N GLU A 45 10.26 11.16 6.67
CA GLU A 45 10.54 12.30 5.78
C GLU A 45 9.27 12.97 5.21
N HIS A 46 8.08 12.60 5.67
CA HIS A 46 6.81 13.03 5.06
C HIS A 46 5.97 13.87 6.02
N ASP A 47 5.49 15.00 5.51
CA ASP A 47 4.47 15.83 6.15
C ASP A 47 3.08 15.34 5.74
N ILE A 48 2.29 14.94 6.73
CA ILE A 48 0.97 14.35 6.53
C ILE A 48 -0.07 15.28 7.12
N ALA A 49 -0.84 15.93 6.24
CA ALA A 49 -2.01 16.69 6.68
C ALA A 49 -3.05 15.75 7.31
N PHE A 50 -3.74 16.19 8.36
CA PHE A 50 -4.83 15.41 8.96
C PHE A 50 -5.89 14.97 7.94
N MET A 51 -6.15 15.79 6.92
CA MET A 51 -7.08 15.49 5.85
C MET A 51 -6.73 14.21 5.09
N GLU A 52 -5.44 13.86 4.98
CA GLU A 52 -5.00 12.60 4.39
C GLU A 52 -5.35 11.42 5.30
N LEU A 53 -5.13 11.54 6.62
CA LEU A 53 -5.57 10.52 7.58
C LEU A 53 -7.10 10.33 7.55
N ALA A 54 -7.85 11.40 7.36
CA ALA A 54 -9.31 11.36 7.32
C ALA A 54 -9.86 10.59 6.10
N ARG A 55 -9.06 10.40 5.03
CA ARG A 55 -9.44 9.59 3.86
C ARG A 55 -9.57 8.09 4.17
N PHE A 56 -9.04 7.62 5.29
CA PHE A 56 -9.31 6.25 5.75
C PHE A 56 -10.71 6.08 6.35
N GLY A 57 -11.45 7.16 6.57
CA GLY A 57 -12.78 7.10 7.15
C GLY A 57 -13.84 6.52 6.20
N GLY A 58 -14.47 5.43 6.59
CA GLY A 58 -15.69 4.91 5.95
C GLY A 58 -15.45 4.55 4.49
N ASP A 59 -16.19 5.20 3.59
CA ASP A 59 -16.25 4.89 2.16
C ASP A 59 -15.38 5.83 1.30
N ASN A 60 -14.50 6.60 1.94
CA ASN A 60 -13.63 7.56 1.24
C ASN A 60 -12.59 6.85 0.36
N TRP A 61 -12.17 7.52 -0.71
CA TRP A 61 -11.11 7.07 -1.61
C TRP A 61 -9.74 7.42 -1.02
N LEU A 62 -8.84 6.45 -0.99
CA LEU A 62 -7.45 6.67 -0.58
C LEU A 62 -6.70 7.46 -1.66
N SER A 63 -5.87 8.40 -1.22
CA SER A 63 -4.93 9.17 -2.06
C SER A 63 -3.61 8.42 -2.25
N ASP A 64 -2.71 8.99 -3.05
CA ASP A 64 -1.32 8.54 -3.22
C ASP A 64 -0.62 8.41 -1.87
N THR A 65 -0.68 9.46 -1.05
CA THR A 65 -0.11 9.51 0.29
C THR A 65 -0.67 8.40 1.18
N CYS A 66 -1.98 8.17 1.15
CA CYS A 66 -2.61 7.12 1.94
C CYS A 66 -2.11 5.72 1.57
N VAL A 67 -2.07 5.41 0.27
CA VAL A 67 -1.69 4.07 -0.21
C VAL A 67 -0.19 3.83 0.00
N TYR A 68 0.65 4.83 -0.26
CA TYR A 68 2.09 4.77 0.01
C TYR A 68 2.37 4.52 1.50
N LEU A 69 1.85 5.38 2.39
CA LEU A 69 2.08 5.26 3.82
C LEU A 69 1.50 3.98 4.42
N ALA A 70 0.38 3.49 3.89
CA ALA A 70 -0.20 2.22 4.34
C ALA A 70 0.65 1.00 3.92
N SER A 71 1.44 1.14 2.84
CA SER A 71 2.33 0.09 2.33
C SER A 71 3.65 0.03 3.11
N LEU A 72 4.14 1.13 3.67
CA LEU A 72 5.41 1.18 4.41
C LEU A 72 5.46 0.23 5.63
N PRO A 73 4.45 0.19 6.54
CA PRO A 73 4.44 -0.78 7.63
C PRO A 73 4.47 -2.22 7.15
N VAL A 74 3.81 -2.53 6.02
CA VAL A 74 3.82 -3.87 5.43
C VAL A 74 5.24 -4.25 5.02
N ALA A 75 5.96 -3.35 4.33
CA ALA A 75 7.35 -3.56 3.92
C ALA A 75 8.32 -3.68 5.11
N GLU A 76 8.13 -2.86 6.15
CA GLU A 76 8.97 -2.89 7.34
C GLU A 76 8.76 -4.14 8.20
N GLU A 77 7.50 -4.52 8.46
CA GLU A 77 7.18 -5.79 9.13
C GLU A 77 7.76 -6.97 8.35
N ALA A 78 7.72 -6.87 7.02
CA ALA A 78 8.29 -7.89 6.15
C ALA A 78 9.82 -8.04 6.35
N THR A 79 10.52 -6.92 6.46
CA THR A 79 11.97 -6.89 6.62
C THR A 79 12.41 -7.33 8.03
N LYS A 80 11.67 -6.92 9.08
CA LYS A 80 11.98 -7.26 10.48
C LYS A 80 11.84 -8.76 10.78
N LEU A 81 10.79 -9.39 10.26
CA LEU A 81 10.53 -10.82 10.46
C LEU A 81 11.56 -11.74 9.78
N THR A 82 12.43 -11.18 8.94
CA THR A 82 13.42 -11.93 8.18
C THR A 82 14.85 -11.60 8.61
N TRP A 83 15.09 -11.26 9.88
CA TRP A 83 16.43 -10.95 10.42
C TRP A 83 17.54 -12.00 10.09
N HIS A 84 17.16 -13.23 9.69
CA HIS A 84 18.08 -14.27 9.21
C HIS A 84 17.99 -14.60 7.70
N LYS A 85 17.04 -14.01 6.95
CA LYS A 85 16.89 -14.13 5.49
C LYS A 85 16.83 -12.72 4.93
N THR A 86 17.87 -12.27 4.24
CA THR A 86 18.13 -10.89 3.81
C THR A 86 17.10 -10.26 2.84
N THR A 87 15.79 -10.53 2.92
CA THR A 87 14.80 -9.92 2.03
C THR A 87 14.57 -8.45 2.39
N LEU A 88 14.89 -7.56 1.47
CA LEU A 88 14.59 -6.13 1.53
C LEU A 88 13.28 -5.87 0.80
N VAL A 89 12.37 -5.14 1.43
CA VAL A 89 11.11 -4.74 0.80
C VAL A 89 11.05 -3.22 0.71
N ASN A 90 10.94 -2.70 -0.50
CA ASN A 90 10.80 -1.27 -0.78
C ASN A 90 9.37 -0.97 -1.25
N VAL A 91 8.96 0.29 -1.10
CA VAL A 91 7.71 0.81 -1.65
C VAL A 91 8.05 1.97 -2.59
N ALA A 92 7.57 1.92 -3.82
CA ALA A 92 7.63 3.04 -4.75
C ALA A 92 6.55 4.06 -4.39
N ASP A 93 6.92 5.33 -4.30
CA ASP A 93 5.95 6.42 -4.17
C ASP A 93 5.12 6.52 -5.49
N PRO A 94 3.78 6.43 -5.43
CA PRO A 94 2.93 6.57 -6.61
C PRO A 94 3.12 7.88 -7.38
N ILE A 95 3.58 8.95 -6.72
CA ILE A 95 3.88 10.26 -7.34
C ILE A 95 4.93 10.11 -8.45
N TYR A 96 5.83 9.13 -8.34
CA TYR A 96 6.84 8.85 -9.36
C TYR A 96 6.21 8.62 -10.74
N MET A 97 5.17 7.80 -10.83
CA MET A 97 4.51 7.47 -12.10
C MET A 97 3.68 8.63 -12.65
N GLN A 98 3.29 9.57 -11.78
CA GLN A 98 2.46 10.72 -12.16
C GLN A 98 3.29 11.95 -12.53
N THR A 99 4.58 11.97 -12.19
CA THR A 99 5.47 13.11 -12.43
C THR A 99 5.94 13.12 -13.88
N ALA A 100 5.38 14.01 -14.71
CA ALA A 100 5.71 14.11 -16.13
C ALA A 100 7.20 14.41 -16.41
N ASP A 101 7.85 15.21 -15.57
CA ASP A 101 9.26 15.59 -15.71
C ASP A 101 10.18 14.43 -15.32
N GLU A 102 10.95 13.90 -16.29
CA GLU A 102 11.83 12.76 -16.09
C GLU A 102 12.99 13.02 -15.10
N GLU A 103 13.53 14.24 -15.07
CA GLU A 103 14.63 14.59 -14.17
C GLU A 103 14.14 14.69 -12.73
N ARG A 104 12.97 15.29 -12.50
CA ARG A 104 12.32 15.27 -11.18
C ARG A 104 11.95 13.84 -10.77
N ARG A 105 11.45 13.05 -11.72
CA ARG A 105 11.03 11.66 -11.51
C ARG A 105 12.20 10.78 -11.03
N LYS A 106 13.41 10.96 -11.59
CA LYS A 106 14.63 10.25 -11.13
C LYS A 106 14.92 10.46 -9.64
N GLY A 107 14.49 11.60 -9.08
CA GLY A 107 14.62 11.94 -7.67
C GLY A 107 13.85 11.03 -6.70
N TYR A 108 12.84 10.29 -7.17
CA TYR A 108 11.93 9.52 -6.30
C TYR A 108 12.23 8.03 -6.20
N LEU A 109 12.98 7.44 -7.15
CA LEU A 109 12.98 5.98 -7.31
C LEU A 109 14.35 5.29 -7.37
N ASP A 110 15.41 6.00 -7.79
CA ASP A 110 16.72 5.36 -8.05
C ASP A 110 17.92 6.25 -7.68
N THR A 111 17.78 7.14 -6.69
CA THR A 111 18.81 8.14 -6.36
C THR A 111 20.05 7.52 -5.71
N SER A 112 19.95 6.91 -4.52
CA SER A 112 21.09 6.30 -3.81
C SER A 112 21.13 4.77 -3.91
N ASP A 113 19.96 4.14 -3.88
CA ASP A 113 19.87 2.71 -3.57
C ASP A 113 19.85 1.80 -4.80
N ARG A 114 19.70 2.39 -5.99
CA ARG A 114 19.73 1.69 -7.29
C ARG A 114 18.80 0.45 -7.31
N VAL A 115 17.59 0.63 -6.79
CA VAL A 115 16.60 -0.42 -6.47
C VAL A 115 16.29 -1.27 -7.70
N PHE A 116 16.01 -0.61 -8.83
CA PHE A 116 15.63 -1.29 -10.07
C PHE A 116 16.84 -1.58 -10.96
N SER A 117 17.85 -0.72 -10.95
CA SER A 117 19.03 -0.89 -11.79
C SER A 117 19.97 -2.00 -11.32
N ARG A 118 19.96 -2.39 -10.03
CA ARG A 118 20.75 -3.54 -9.54
C ARG A 118 20.00 -4.87 -9.54
N MET A 119 18.67 -4.85 -9.47
CA MET A 119 17.82 -6.05 -9.40
C MET A 119 18.31 -7.11 -8.39
N GLU A 120 18.71 -6.68 -7.19
CA GLU A 120 19.28 -7.59 -6.19
C GLU A 120 18.29 -8.70 -5.84
N ALA A 121 18.72 -9.97 -5.92
CA ALA A 121 17.84 -11.15 -5.78
C ALA A 121 17.21 -11.31 -4.39
N ASN A 122 17.57 -10.47 -3.42
CA ASN A 122 16.96 -10.40 -2.11
C ASN A 122 15.94 -9.26 -2.00
N ARG A 123 15.50 -8.67 -3.11
CA ARG A 123 14.65 -7.48 -3.09
C ARG A 123 13.25 -7.74 -3.64
N ILE A 124 12.27 -7.16 -2.97
CA ILE A 124 10.89 -7.03 -3.44
C ILE A 124 10.52 -5.55 -3.45
N VAL A 125 9.84 -5.08 -4.49
CA VAL A 125 9.35 -3.70 -4.55
C VAL A 125 7.84 -3.70 -4.75
N PHE A 126 7.13 -3.01 -3.86
CA PHE A 126 5.70 -2.72 -4.00
C PHE A 126 5.54 -1.42 -4.76
N CYS A 127 4.77 -1.43 -5.85
CA CYS A 127 4.43 -0.22 -6.57
C CYS A 127 2.90 -0.13 -6.67
N PRO A 128 2.25 0.68 -5.82
CA PRO A 128 0.84 1.01 -6.00
C PRO A 128 0.68 1.86 -7.26
N VAL A 129 -0.20 1.45 -8.17
CA VAL A 129 -0.35 2.09 -9.49
C VAL A 129 -1.71 2.76 -9.56
N TYR A 130 -1.71 4.08 -9.72
CA TYR A 130 -2.93 4.84 -9.98
C TYR A 130 -3.22 4.87 -11.47
N ILE A 131 -4.43 4.51 -11.86
CA ILE A 131 -4.91 4.60 -13.25
C ILE A 131 -6.20 5.42 -13.31
N ASN A 132 -6.43 6.05 -14.45
CA ASN A 132 -7.64 6.85 -14.69
C ASN A 132 -8.13 6.67 -16.13
N ILE A 133 -8.53 5.44 -16.48
CA ILE A 133 -9.10 5.11 -17.80
C ILE A 133 -10.61 5.33 -17.80
N ALA A 134 -11.33 4.59 -16.96
CA ALA A 134 -12.79 4.68 -16.85
C ALA A 134 -13.21 5.54 -15.65
N PHE A 135 -12.48 5.39 -14.55
CA PHE A 135 -12.61 6.15 -13.33
C PHE A 135 -11.28 6.04 -12.56
N PRO A 136 -11.00 6.98 -11.63
CA PRO A 136 -9.84 6.89 -10.75
C PRO A 136 -9.80 5.58 -9.99
N HIS A 137 -8.71 4.83 -10.10
CA HIS A 137 -8.64 3.50 -9.53
C HIS A 137 -7.22 3.12 -9.12
N TRP A 138 -7.10 2.37 -8.04
CA TRP A 138 -5.84 1.83 -7.56
C TRP A 138 -5.69 0.38 -7.99
N CYS A 139 -4.64 0.13 -8.75
CA CYS A 139 -4.06 -1.17 -9.01
C CYS A 139 -2.75 -1.31 -8.25
N GLY A 140 -2.07 -2.44 -8.41
CA GLY A 140 -0.74 -2.61 -7.87
C GLY A 140 0.14 -3.47 -8.75
N SER A 141 1.43 -3.31 -8.53
CA SER A 141 2.46 -4.21 -9.03
C SER A 141 3.45 -4.59 -7.92
N ILE A 142 4.00 -5.80 -8.02
CA ILE A 142 5.04 -6.30 -7.13
C ILE A 142 6.18 -6.82 -7.99
N PHE A 143 7.35 -6.22 -7.86
CA PHE A 143 8.58 -6.69 -8.48
C PHE A 143 9.27 -7.66 -7.52
N ASP A 144 9.33 -8.95 -7.88
CA ASP A 144 10.08 -9.95 -7.14
C ASP A 144 11.38 -10.25 -7.89
N MET A 145 12.46 -9.61 -7.45
CA MET A 145 13.76 -9.70 -8.12
C MET A 145 14.38 -11.10 -7.97
N LYS A 146 14.01 -11.86 -6.94
CA LYS A 146 14.47 -13.24 -6.78
C LYS A 146 13.89 -14.15 -7.83
N ARG A 147 12.58 -14.00 -8.08
CA ARG A 147 11.81 -14.82 -9.01
C ARG A 147 11.83 -14.28 -10.44
N GLN A 148 12.33 -13.07 -10.64
CA GLN A 148 12.33 -12.37 -11.93
C GLN A 148 10.92 -12.25 -12.52
N ILE A 149 9.94 -11.97 -11.65
CA ILE A 149 8.52 -11.82 -12.00
C ILE A 149 8.01 -10.47 -11.50
N VAL A 150 7.17 -9.83 -12.30
CA VAL A 150 6.32 -8.72 -11.89
C VAL A 150 4.89 -9.21 -11.81
N TRP A 151 4.34 -9.18 -10.60
CA TRP A 151 2.93 -9.46 -10.41
C TRP A 151 2.12 -8.18 -10.61
N THR A 152 1.05 -8.23 -11.39
CA THR A 152 0.07 -7.15 -11.53
C THR A 152 -1.24 -7.56 -10.89
N TYR A 153 -1.94 -6.59 -10.31
CA TYR A 153 -3.21 -6.84 -9.64
C TYR A 153 -4.14 -5.65 -9.78
N ASP A 154 -5.36 -5.95 -10.22
CA ASP A 154 -6.49 -5.04 -10.22
C ASP A 154 -7.59 -5.63 -9.33
N PRO A 155 -8.02 -4.94 -8.26
CA PRO A 155 -9.15 -5.37 -7.43
C PRO A 155 -10.47 -5.63 -8.19
N PHE A 156 -10.66 -5.10 -9.40
CA PHE A 156 -11.83 -5.42 -10.24
C PHE A 156 -11.59 -6.56 -11.25
N HIS A 157 -10.35 -7.07 -11.37
CA HIS A 157 -9.94 -8.06 -12.37
C HIS A 157 -10.34 -7.70 -13.81
N ARG A 158 -10.25 -6.42 -14.17
CA ARG A 158 -10.50 -5.91 -15.50
C ARG A 158 -9.24 -5.97 -16.35
N GLN A 159 -9.35 -6.55 -17.54
CA GLN A 159 -8.22 -6.68 -18.46
C GLN A 159 -7.73 -5.31 -18.94
N ASP A 160 -8.62 -4.38 -19.27
CA ASP A 160 -8.22 -3.04 -19.72
C ASP A 160 -7.48 -2.23 -18.63
N PHE A 161 -7.73 -2.53 -17.36
CA PHE A 161 -6.99 -1.93 -16.24
C PHE A 161 -5.61 -2.58 -16.07
N LEU A 162 -5.52 -3.90 -16.27
CA LEU A 162 -4.25 -4.62 -16.22
C LEU A 162 -3.34 -4.25 -17.40
N ASP A 163 -3.89 -4.03 -18.58
CA ASP A 163 -3.16 -3.57 -19.77
C ASP A 163 -2.53 -2.18 -19.52
N GLU A 164 -3.23 -1.29 -18.81
CA GLU A 164 -2.69 0.02 -18.43
C GLU A 164 -1.59 -0.07 -17.36
N VAL A 165 -1.75 -0.98 -16.40
CA VAL A 165 -0.71 -1.26 -15.40
C VAL A 165 0.54 -1.80 -16.10
N GLU A 166 0.39 -2.72 -17.05
CA GLU A 166 1.49 -3.25 -17.84
C GLU A 166 2.15 -2.16 -18.70
N SER A 167 1.36 -1.30 -19.35
CA SER A 167 1.86 -0.13 -20.07
C SER A 167 2.70 0.78 -19.16
N THR A 168 2.18 1.08 -17.96
CA THR A 168 2.87 1.88 -16.94
C THR A 168 4.19 1.24 -16.51
N ILE A 169 4.20 -0.07 -16.27
CA ILE A 169 5.40 -0.84 -15.92
C ILE A 169 6.44 -0.72 -17.03
N ASN A 170 6.02 -0.94 -18.28
CA ASN A 170 6.88 -0.92 -19.46
C ASN A 170 7.48 0.46 -19.75
N SER A 171 6.74 1.54 -19.48
CA SER A 171 7.22 2.89 -19.76
C SER A 171 8.07 3.48 -18.63
N HIS A 172 7.79 3.12 -17.38
CA HIS A 172 8.45 3.75 -16.22
C HIS A 172 9.54 2.91 -15.57
N PHE A 173 9.32 1.60 -15.42
CA PHE A 173 10.20 0.74 -14.62
C PHE A 173 11.11 -0.12 -15.49
N MET A 174 10.59 -0.74 -16.55
CA MET A 174 11.39 -1.59 -17.44
C MET A 174 12.62 -0.90 -18.03
N PRO A 175 12.62 0.40 -18.38
CA PRO A 175 13.82 1.08 -18.87
C PRO A 175 14.95 1.17 -17.83
N LEU A 176 14.64 1.02 -16.54
CA LEU A 176 15.61 1.05 -15.45
C LEU A 176 16.23 -0.33 -15.17
N MET A 177 15.59 -1.41 -15.65
CA MET A 177 15.96 -2.78 -15.31
C MET A 177 17.02 -3.32 -16.27
N MET A 178 18.01 -4.06 -15.74
CA MET A 178 19.08 -4.66 -16.57
C MET A 178 18.59 -5.87 -17.37
N THR A 179 17.55 -6.55 -16.91
CA THR A 179 16.98 -7.74 -17.55
C THR A 179 15.47 -7.63 -17.62
N ARG A 180 14.90 -8.19 -18.69
CA ARG A 180 13.44 -8.35 -18.78
C ARG A 180 12.96 -9.37 -17.76
N VAL A 181 11.76 -9.14 -17.24
CA VAL A 181 11.08 -9.97 -16.25
C VAL A 181 9.70 -10.36 -16.78
N ASP A 182 9.20 -11.51 -16.34
CA ASP A 182 7.87 -11.97 -16.72
C ASP A 182 6.81 -11.15 -16.01
N ILE A 183 5.85 -10.58 -16.74
CA ILE A 183 4.68 -9.94 -16.15
C ILE A 183 3.55 -10.96 -16.03
N ARG A 184 2.95 -11.07 -14.84
CA ARG A 184 1.88 -12.04 -14.55
C ARG A 184 0.78 -11.39 -13.73
N THR A 185 -0.46 -11.71 -14.02
CA THR A 185 -1.60 -11.27 -13.21
C THR A 185 -1.73 -12.12 -11.95
N PHE A 186 -1.90 -11.48 -10.80
CA PHE A 186 -2.20 -12.13 -9.54
C PHE A 186 -3.73 -12.21 -9.34
N PRO A 187 -4.32 -13.39 -9.11
CA PRO A 187 -5.73 -13.54 -8.83
C PRO A 187 -5.91 -13.21 -7.35
N GLY A 188 -6.22 -11.95 -7.07
CA GLY A 188 -6.29 -11.41 -5.72
C GLY A 188 -7.72 -11.24 -5.23
N LEU A 189 -7.88 -10.45 -4.16
CA LEU A 189 -9.18 -10.20 -3.55
C LEU A 189 -10.06 -9.36 -4.48
N LEU A 190 -11.31 -9.77 -4.71
CA LEU A 190 -12.21 -9.01 -5.57
C LEU A 190 -12.90 -7.86 -4.80
N GLN A 191 -12.84 -6.64 -5.33
CA GLN A 191 -13.58 -5.47 -4.86
C GLN A 191 -15.07 -5.56 -5.22
N ARG A 192 -15.93 -5.03 -4.33
CA ARG A 192 -17.38 -4.92 -4.56
C ARG A 192 -17.93 -3.51 -4.48
N ASP A 193 -17.29 -2.67 -3.68
CA ASP A 193 -17.66 -1.27 -3.51
C ASP A 193 -16.94 -0.40 -4.56
N GLY A 194 -17.20 0.90 -4.54
CA GLY A 194 -16.57 1.86 -5.44
C GLY A 194 -15.30 2.53 -4.88
N HIS A 195 -14.74 2.10 -3.75
CA HIS A 195 -13.77 2.92 -2.99
C HIS A 195 -12.64 2.17 -2.29
N SER A 196 -12.68 0.83 -2.24
CA SER A 196 -11.72 0.03 -1.49
C SER A 196 -10.50 -0.43 -2.29
N CYS A 197 -10.34 0.02 -3.53
CA CYS A 197 -9.24 -0.38 -4.40
C CYS A 197 -7.87 -0.21 -3.74
N GLY A 198 -7.60 0.97 -3.16
CA GLY A 198 -6.34 1.24 -2.47
C GLY A 198 -6.13 0.36 -1.23
N VAL A 199 -7.20 0.09 -0.47
CA VAL A 199 -7.14 -0.82 0.69
C VAL A 199 -6.79 -2.24 0.26
N LEU A 200 -7.39 -2.71 -0.83
CA LEU A 200 -7.17 -4.05 -1.34
C LEU A 200 -5.78 -4.23 -1.95
N VAL A 201 -5.23 -3.19 -2.59
CA VAL A 201 -3.84 -3.19 -3.08
C VAL A 201 -2.84 -3.34 -1.93
N VAL A 202 -2.99 -2.57 -0.85
CA VAL A 202 -2.10 -2.67 0.32
C VAL A 202 -2.25 -4.03 1.00
N GLN A 203 -3.48 -4.52 1.15
CA GLN A 203 -3.73 -5.85 1.70
C GLN A 203 -3.15 -6.96 0.82
N TRP A 204 -3.20 -6.80 -0.49
CA TRP A 204 -2.60 -7.74 -1.45
C TRP A 204 -1.08 -7.83 -1.27
N PHE A 205 -0.36 -6.71 -1.06
CA PHE A 205 1.07 -6.74 -0.74
C PHE A 205 1.38 -7.63 0.47
N LYS A 206 0.57 -7.53 1.53
CA LYS A 206 0.71 -8.36 2.73
C LYS A 206 0.44 -9.84 2.44
N VAL A 207 -0.60 -10.16 1.67
CA VAL A 207 -0.93 -11.52 1.26
C VAL A 207 0.20 -12.12 0.42
N TYR A 208 0.72 -11.36 -0.55
CA TYR A 208 1.82 -11.78 -1.40
C TYR A 208 3.04 -12.22 -0.58
N LEU A 209 3.49 -11.39 0.37
CA LEU A 209 4.63 -11.71 1.23
C LEU A 209 4.43 -12.99 2.03
N ALA A 210 3.22 -13.21 2.56
CA ALA A 210 2.91 -14.43 3.30
C ALA A 210 3.07 -15.67 2.40
N VAL A 211 2.57 -15.61 1.16
CA VAL A 211 2.71 -16.72 0.20
C VAL A 211 4.15 -16.88 -0.27
N ALA A 212 4.82 -15.79 -0.64
CA ALA A 212 6.20 -15.80 -1.12
C ALA A 212 7.18 -16.38 -0.09
N ARG A 213 6.93 -16.16 1.21
CA ARG A 213 7.69 -16.76 2.32
C ARG A 213 7.45 -18.25 2.48
N ALA A 214 6.22 -18.69 2.25
CA ALA A 214 5.82 -20.09 2.36
C ALA A 214 6.23 -20.92 1.13
N THR A 215 6.69 -20.30 0.04
CA THR A 215 7.05 -21.00 -1.20
C THR A 215 8.53 -20.87 -1.56
N SER A 216 9.12 -21.96 -2.06
CA SER A 216 10.46 -21.92 -2.66
C SER A 216 10.46 -20.99 -3.88
N PRO A 217 11.56 -20.26 -4.14
CA PRO A 217 11.74 -19.47 -5.37
C PRO A 217 11.51 -20.27 -6.66
N ASP A 218 11.89 -21.55 -6.66
CA ASP A 218 11.78 -22.44 -7.82
C ASP A 218 10.35 -22.98 -8.06
N HIS A 219 9.46 -22.81 -7.08
CA HIS A 219 8.07 -23.21 -7.19
C HIS A 219 7.21 -22.02 -7.60
N SER A 220 6.24 -22.24 -8.48
CA SER A 220 5.20 -21.26 -8.76
C SER A 220 4.48 -20.86 -7.46
N ILE A 221 4.28 -19.56 -7.26
CA ILE A 221 3.49 -19.04 -6.15
C ILE A 221 2.07 -19.60 -6.29
N PRO A 222 1.53 -20.34 -5.30
CA PRO A 222 0.16 -20.81 -5.35
C PRO A 222 -0.73 -19.58 -5.39
N MET A 223 -1.45 -19.47 -6.49
CA MET A 223 -2.40 -18.42 -6.73
C MET A 223 -3.60 -18.64 -5.82
N PRO A 224 -3.82 -17.80 -4.78
CA PRO A 224 -5.06 -17.88 -4.03
C PRO A 224 -6.22 -17.67 -5.00
N ARG A 225 -7.35 -18.35 -4.78
CA ARG A 225 -8.54 -18.06 -5.57
C ARG A 225 -8.97 -16.63 -5.26
N GLY A 226 -9.46 -15.93 -6.27
CA GLY A 226 -9.96 -14.57 -6.13
C GLY A 226 -11.25 -14.55 -5.32
N ASP A 227 -11.11 -14.72 -4.01
CA ASP A 227 -12.21 -14.77 -3.08
C ASP A 227 -12.53 -13.35 -2.60
N LYS A 228 -13.80 -13.18 -2.26
CA LYS A 228 -14.32 -11.89 -1.84
C LYS A 228 -14.04 -11.73 -0.36
N LEU A 229 -13.46 -10.61 0.04
CA LEU A 229 -13.35 -10.29 1.46
C LEU A 229 -14.74 -9.91 1.99
N ASP A 230 -15.06 -10.38 3.20
CA ASP A 230 -16.26 -9.95 3.92
C ASP A 230 -16.20 -8.43 4.18
N PRO A 231 -17.31 -7.67 4.02
CA PRO A 231 -17.30 -6.22 4.19
C PRO A 231 -16.82 -5.75 5.57
N GLU A 232 -17.16 -6.46 6.66
CA GLU A 232 -16.68 -6.09 8.00
C GLU A 232 -15.19 -6.39 8.15
N LYS A 233 -14.71 -7.49 7.55
CA LYS A 233 -13.26 -7.76 7.46
C LYS A 233 -12.54 -6.68 6.66
N LEU A 234 -13.11 -6.20 5.56
CA LEU A 234 -12.51 -5.12 4.75
C LEU A 234 -12.46 -3.80 5.53
N LYS A 235 -13.53 -3.49 6.25
CA LYS A 235 -13.60 -2.34 7.18
C LYS A 235 -12.51 -2.42 8.24
N TYR A 236 -12.31 -3.61 8.81
CA TYR A 236 -11.23 -3.86 9.78
C TYR A 236 -9.83 -3.73 9.17
N VAL A 237 -9.60 -4.23 7.96
CA VAL A 237 -8.33 -4.05 7.22
C VAL A 237 -8.04 -2.56 6.99
N ARG A 238 -9.03 -1.79 6.53
CA ARG A 238 -8.92 -0.32 6.38
C ARG A 238 -8.57 0.35 7.70
N TYR A 239 -9.22 -0.05 8.81
CA TYR A 239 -8.89 0.44 10.14
C TYR A 239 -7.45 0.10 10.54
N LYS A 240 -6.99 -1.12 10.28
CA LYS A 240 -5.62 -1.53 10.59
C LYS A 240 -4.60 -0.65 9.88
N HIS A 241 -4.75 -0.43 8.57
CA HIS A 241 -3.87 0.47 7.81
C HIS A 241 -3.84 1.88 8.42
N PHE A 242 -5.01 2.46 8.67
CA PHE A 242 -5.12 3.76 9.34
C PHE A 242 -4.42 3.77 10.70
N SER A 243 -4.67 2.76 11.53
CA SER A 243 -4.19 2.69 12.91
C SER A 243 -2.66 2.64 12.98
N TYR A 244 -1.99 2.03 12.00
CA TYR A 244 -0.52 2.01 11.94
C TYR A 244 0.06 3.35 11.57
N ILE A 245 -0.56 4.05 10.60
CA ILE A 245 -0.12 5.38 10.20
C ILE A 245 -0.37 6.34 11.37
N PHE A 246 -1.56 6.30 11.97
CA PHE A 246 -1.92 7.16 13.08
C PHE A 246 -0.91 7.08 14.23
N ASP A 247 -0.52 5.87 14.65
CA ASP A 247 0.46 5.71 15.73
C ASP A 247 1.79 6.38 15.41
N ARG A 248 2.29 6.30 14.17
CA ARG A 248 3.55 6.94 13.78
C ARG A 248 3.46 8.46 13.76
N VAL A 249 2.33 8.92 13.26
CA VAL A 249 2.07 10.34 13.06
C VAL A 249 1.83 11.06 14.38
N VAL A 250 1.30 10.34 15.36
CA VAL A 250 0.91 10.87 16.67
C VAL A 250 1.91 10.53 17.76
N SER A 251 2.76 9.49 17.60
CA SER A 251 3.90 9.25 18.49
C SER A 251 4.88 10.43 18.52
N ASP A 252 4.91 11.20 17.43
CA ASP A 252 5.80 12.35 17.25
C ASP A 252 5.16 13.66 17.73
N VAL A 253 3.91 13.60 18.21
CA VAL A 253 3.19 14.74 18.79
C VAL A 253 3.23 14.57 20.30
N ASP A 254 4.05 15.38 20.98
CA ASP A 254 3.96 15.55 22.43
C ASP A 254 2.58 16.10 22.77
N ILE A 255 1.64 15.22 23.09
CA ILE A 255 0.33 15.60 23.63
C ILE A 255 0.55 15.90 25.12
N VAL A 256 0.84 17.18 25.41
CA VAL A 256 0.85 17.76 26.77
C VAL A 256 -0.57 17.99 27.27
#